data_AF-A0A1Z8S4H0-F1
#
_entry.id   AF-A0A1Z8S4H0-F1
#
_cell.length_a   1.000
_cell.length_b   1.000
_cell.length_c   1.000
_cell.angle_alpha   90.00
_cell.angle_beta   90.00
_cell.angle_gamma   90.00
#
_symmetry.space_group_name_H-M   'P 1'
#
loop_
_entity.id
_entity.type
_entity.pdbx_description
1 polymer ?
#
loop_
_entity_poly.entity_id
_entity_poly.type
_entity_poly.pdbx_seq_one_letter_code
_entity_poly.pdbx_strand_id
1 'polypeptide(L)'
;MRTLIFTLLFLVMGDSYAQTSQPYQPDANGDGLINAEDMLSFLTVFNTQWGPDLSVPCDYQGTALETLMADLLNGDATMDSLYFAYSIYDSAEIFMPECPDPVTVYNLVERSGTILSFERVTFPDGRLTVTSGEEIDGHYVFFDVRHNPEFGVHSIEFGDAAIVAEAAPFFDGLWHYANDHIGLPLPSSWYLDNLGIHFPAYEGTLNQYGDFQFVPYWSTPASEDSGEAGEDGDSDQ
;
A
#
# COMPACT_ATOMS: atom_id res chain seq x y z
N MET A 1 -36.16 -29.71 64.75
CA MET A 1 -36.55 -28.45 64.09
C MET A 1 -35.29 -27.69 63.73
N ARG A 2 -35.13 -27.43 62.43
CA ARG A 2 -34.37 -26.36 61.76
C ARG A 2 -32.93 -26.05 62.19
N THR A 3 -32.01 -26.64 61.42
CA THR A 3 -30.90 -25.99 60.70
C THR A 3 -30.84 -24.45 60.72
N LEU A 4 -29.65 -23.90 60.97
CA LEU A 4 -29.00 -22.92 60.09
C LEU A 4 -27.53 -22.70 60.49
N ILE A 5 -26.66 -23.27 59.66
CA ILE A 5 -25.22 -23.00 59.56
C ILE A 5 -25.11 -21.72 58.73
N PHE A 6 -24.39 -20.69 59.20
CA PHE A 6 -23.91 -19.61 58.36
C PHE A 6 -22.39 -19.51 58.48
N THR A 7 -21.75 -20.14 57.50
CA THR A 7 -20.35 -20.04 57.14
C THR A 7 -20.01 -18.58 56.84
N LEU A 8 -19.07 -18.01 57.59
CA LEU A 8 -18.45 -16.72 57.28
C LEU A 8 -17.55 -16.94 56.05
N LEU A 9 -18.08 -16.66 54.86
CA LEU A 9 -17.32 -16.71 53.62
C LEU A 9 -16.38 -15.50 53.59
N PHE A 10 -15.08 -15.76 53.58
CA PHE A 10 -14.03 -14.81 53.22
C PHE A 10 -14.31 -14.27 51.81
N LEU A 11 -14.80 -13.03 51.72
CA LEU A 11 -14.70 -12.23 50.50
C LEU A 11 -13.33 -11.57 50.50
N VAL A 12 -12.31 -12.34 50.11
CA VAL A 12 -11.13 -11.77 49.49
C VAL A 12 -11.57 -11.43 48.07
N MET A 13 -11.95 -10.18 47.84
CA MET A 13 -11.93 -9.64 46.48
C MET A 13 -10.45 -9.55 46.09
N GLY A 14 -9.93 -10.63 45.52
CA GLY A 14 -8.75 -10.55 44.69
C GLY A 14 -9.20 -9.84 43.42
N ASP A 15 -8.73 -8.62 43.22
CA ASP A 15 -8.72 -8.00 41.91
C ASP A 15 -7.86 -8.89 41.00
N SER A 16 -8.53 -9.81 40.30
CA SER A 16 -7.94 -10.49 39.15
C SER A 16 -7.89 -9.48 38.02
N TYR A 17 -6.89 -8.57 38.05
CA TYR A 17 -6.43 -7.94 36.83
C TYR A 17 -6.08 -9.08 35.89
N ALA A 18 -6.69 -9.07 34.69
CA ALA A 18 -6.37 -10.02 33.65
C ALA A 18 -4.88 -9.91 33.34
N GLN A 19 -4.07 -10.79 33.93
CA GLN A 19 -2.70 -10.98 33.49
C GLN A 19 -2.81 -11.58 32.09
N THR A 20 -2.62 -10.72 31.09
CA THR A 20 -2.36 -11.16 29.73
C THR A 20 -1.18 -12.10 29.83
N SER A 21 -1.30 -13.33 29.33
CA SER A 21 -0.28 -14.38 29.43
C SER A 21 0.92 -14.11 28.51
N GLN A 22 1.48 -12.91 28.59
CA GLN A 22 2.79 -12.58 28.05
C GLN A 22 3.82 -13.10 29.06
N PRO A 23 4.92 -13.75 28.63
CA PRO A 23 5.89 -14.39 29.54
C PRO A 23 6.53 -13.44 30.57
N TYR A 24 6.49 -12.13 30.31
CA TYR A 24 7.06 -11.07 31.13
C TYR A 24 6.03 -10.01 31.51
N GLN A 25 6.04 -9.60 32.79
CA GLN A 25 5.22 -8.51 33.32
C GLN A 25 6.07 -7.23 33.41
N PRO A 26 5.68 -6.13 32.73
CA PRO A 26 6.43 -4.86 32.75
C PRO A 26 6.53 -4.17 34.12
N ASP A 27 5.57 -4.43 35.00
CA ASP A 27 5.58 -4.08 36.41
C ASP A 27 5.98 -5.34 37.18
N ALA A 28 7.29 -5.56 37.32
CA ALA A 28 7.84 -6.83 37.80
C ALA A 28 7.71 -6.96 39.32
N ASN A 29 7.60 -5.84 40.04
CA ASN A 29 7.46 -5.80 41.49
C ASN A 29 6.00 -5.62 41.95
N GLY A 30 5.06 -5.32 41.04
CA GLY A 30 3.63 -5.21 41.29
C GLY A 30 3.21 -3.93 42.01
N ASP A 31 4.00 -2.86 41.91
CA ASP A 31 3.75 -1.59 42.60
C ASP A 31 2.83 -0.62 41.82
N GLY A 32 2.42 -1.01 40.60
CA GLY A 32 1.55 -0.23 39.72
C GLY A 32 2.27 0.89 38.97
N LEU A 33 3.60 0.96 39.04
CA LEU A 33 4.45 1.87 38.28
C LEU A 33 5.46 1.06 37.47
N ILE A 34 6.09 1.72 36.49
CA ILE A 34 7.26 1.19 35.78
C ILE A 34 8.43 2.09 36.14
N ASN A 35 9.39 1.55 36.88
CA ASN A 35 10.52 2.30 37.40
C ASN A 35 11.87 1.63 37.09
N ALA A 36 12.96 2.14 37.67
CA ALA A 36 14.30 1.64 37.40
C ALA A 36 14.50 0.18 37.83
N GLU A 37 13.80 -0.28 38.88
CA GLU A 37 13.86 -1.66 39.34
C GLU A 37 13.17 -2.61 38.36
N ASP A 38 12.06 -2.19 37.74
CA ASP A 38 11.40 -2.94 36.66
C ASP A 38 12.26 -3.02 35.40
N MET A 39 12.95 -1.93 35.04
CA MET A 39 13.91 -1.92 33.93
C MET A 39 15.09 -2.85 34.19
N LEU A 40 15.61 -2.91 35.42
CA LEU A 40 16.66 -3.86 35.77
C LEU A 40 16.16 -5.30 35.68
N SER A 41 14.93 -5.56 36.13
CA SER A 41 14.25 -6.85 35.99
C SER A 41 14.10 -7.25 34.52
N PHE A 42 13.69 -6.32 33.65
CA PHE A 42 13.60 -6.53 32.20
C PHE A 42 14.93 -6.99 31.59
N LEU A 43 16.05 -6.37 31.96
CA LEU A 43 17.37 -6.73 31.42
C LEU A 43 17.78 -8.17 31.72
N THR A 44 17.24 -8.78 32.79
CA THR A 44 17.55 -10.18 33.13
C THR A 44 16.87 -11.19 32.21
N VAL A 45 15.76 -10.81 31.58
CA VAL A 45 14.97 -11.65 30.68
C VAL A 45 15.02 -11.18 29.23
N PHE A 46 15.69 -10.06 28.94
CA PHE A 46 15.85 -9.51 27.60
C PHE A 46 16.46 -10.53 26.64
N ASN A 47 15.82 -10.73 25.50
CA ASN A 47 16.22 -11.70 24.47
C ASN A 47 16.30 -13.16 24.99
N THR A 48 15.48 -13.51 25.97
CA THR A 48 15.30 -14.89 26.45
C THR A 48 13.88 -15.35 26.17
N GLN A 49 13.64 -16.67 26.22
CA GLN A 49 12.28 -17.26 26.09
C GLN A 49 11.29 -16.80 27.19
N TRP A 50 11.79 -16.17 28.26
CA TRP A 50 11.01 -15.66 29.38
C TRP A 50 10.83 -14.13 29.32
N GLY A 51 11.48 -13.46 28.36
CA GLY A 51 11.30 -12.05 28.10
C GLY A 51 10.00 -11.77 27.35
N PRO A 52 9.64 -10.50 27.14
CA PRO A 52 8.53 -10.18 26.28
C PRO A 52 8.85 -10.67 24.87
N ASP A 53 7.82 -11.14 24.17
CA ASP A 53 7.91 -11.42 22.76
C ASP A 53 8.19 -10.11 22.02
N LEU A 54 9.41 -9.98 21.47
CA LEU A 54 9.82 -8.85 20.66
C LEU A 54 9.47 -9.04 19.18
N SER A 55 8.94 -10.21 18.80
CA SER A 55 8.23 -10.33 17.55
C SER A 55 6.90 -9.61 17.73
N VAL A 56 6.90 -8.32 17.41
CA VAL A 56 5.63 -7.60 17.21
C VAL A 56 4.91 -8.39 16.13
N PRO A 57 3.76 -9.02 16.42
CA PRO A 57 3.01 -9.68 15.37
C PRO A 57 2.73 -8.62 14.30
N CYS A 58 3.00 -8.94 13.03
CA CYS A 58 2.59 -8.11 11.90
C CYS A 58 1.06 -8.17 11.79
N ASP A 59 0.37 -7.53 12.74
CA ASP A 59 -1.08 -7.50 12.87
C ASP A 59 -1.69 -6.34 12.10
N TYR A 60 -0.85 -5.49 11.47
CA TYR A 60 -1.28 -4.48 10.52
C TYR A 60 -2.00 -5.12 9.35
N GLN A 61 -3.33 -5.17 9.47
CA GLN A 61 -4.24 -5.49 8.37
C GLN A 61 -4.35 -4.21 7.53
N GLY A 62 -3.48 -4.09 6.52
CA GLY A 62 -3.53 -2.98 5.58
C GLY A 62 -4.89 -2.83 4.90
N THR A 63 -5.14 -1.65 4.36
CA THR A 63 -6.24 -1.38 3.44
C THR A 63 -6.12 -2.21 2.16
N ALA A 64 -7.20 -2.32 1.38
CA ALA A 64 -7.18 -3.08 0.13
C ALA A 64 -6.08 -2.61 -0.85
N LEU A 65 -5.81 -1.30 -0.90
CA LEU A 65 -4.73 -0.75 -1.71
C LEU A 65 -3.35 -1.15 -1.19
N GLU A 66 -3.13 -1.07 0.12
CA GLU A 66 -1.85 -1.45 0.73
C GLU A 66 -1.58 -2.94 0.56
N THR A 67 -2.60 -3.79 0.72
CA THR A 67 -2.50 -5.22 0.47
C THR A 67 -2.14 -5.50 -0.99
N LEU A 68 -2.83 -4.85 -1.94
CA LEU A 68 -2.48 -4.99 -3.36
C LEU A 68 -1.02 -4.56 -3.63
N MET A 69 -0.60 -3.40 -3.12
CA MET A 69 0.78 -2.93 -3.31
C MET A 69 1.79 -3.89 -2.69
N ALA A 70 1.54 -4.41 -1.48
CA ALA A 70 2.39 -5.37 -0.82
C ALA A 70 2.48 -6.68 -1.62
N ASP A 71 1.36 -7.24 -2.05
CA ASP A 71 1.30 -8.50 -2.80
C ASP A 71 2.08 -8.38 -4.13
N LEU A 72 1.91 -7.25 -4.83
CA LEU A 72 2.63 -6.96 -6.08
C LEU A 72 4.15 -6.84 -5.86
N LEU A 73 4.58 -6.14 -4.82
CA LEU A 73 6.00 -5.91 -4.52
C LEU A 73 6.69 -7.16 -3.97
N ASN A 74 5.98 -7.97 -3.18
CA ASN A 74 6.48 -9.24 -2.65
C ASN A 74 6.44 -10.37 -3.69
N GLY A 75 5.55 -10.27 -4.67
CA GLY A 75 5.35 -11.29 -5.69
C GLY A 75 4.27 -12.31 -5.39
N ASP A 76 3.42 -12.03 -4.41
CA ASP A 76 2.23 -12.83 -4.08
C ASP A 76 1.08 -12.56 -5.05
N ALA A 77 1.15 -11.46 -5.81
CA ALA A 77 0.30 -11.16 -6.95
C ALA A 77 1.13 -10.68 -8.16
N THR A 78 0.57 -10.84 -9.36
CA THR A 78 1.12 -10.30 -10.61
C THR A 78 0.12 -9.31 -11.20
N MET A 79 0.60 -8.12 -11.59
CA MET A 79 -0.21 -7.16 -12.35
C MET A 79 -0.35 -7.67 -13.79
N ASP A 80 -1.55 -8.05 -14.18
CA ASP A 80 -1.81 -8.59 -15.52
C ASP A 80 -2.04 -7.46 -16.52
N SER A 81 -2.80 -6.43 -16.10
CA SER A 81 -3.04 -5.24 -16.93
C SER A 81 -3.53 -4.06 -16.09
N LEU A 82 -3.44 -2.87 -16.66
CA LEU A 82 -3.97 -1.64 -16.09
C LEU A 82 -4.68 -0.84 -17.17
N TYR A 83 -5.99 -0.62 -17.02
CA TYR A 83 -6.69 0.39 -17.80
C TYR A 83 -6.42 1.76 -17.19
N PHE A 84 -6.10 2.74 -18.04
CA PHE A 84 -6.02 4.14 -17.63
C PHE A 84 -6.95 4.99 -18.49
N ALA A 85 -7.44 6.07 -17.90
CA ALA A 85 -8.10 7.16 -18.61
C ALA A 85 -7.80 8.47 -17.91
N TYR A 86 -7.67 9.55 -18.68
CA TYR A 86 -7.56 10.88 -18.15
C TYR A 86 -8.21 11.91 -19.08
N SER A 87 -8.65 13.01 -18.49
CA SER A 87 -9.13 14.20 -19.16
C SER A 87 -8.50 15.40 -18.47
N ILE A 88 -7.51 16.01 -19.11
CA ILE A 88 -6.75 17.14 -18.56
C ILE A 88 -6.95 18.38 -19.43
N TYR A 89 -7.11 19.51 -18.76
CA TYR A 89 -7.44 20.78 -19.36
C TYR A 89 -6.53 21.88 -18.82
N ASP A 90 -6.03 22.71 -19.74
CA ASP A 90 -5.24 23.87 -19.36
C ASP A 90 -5.50 25.05 -20.31
N SER A 91 -5.14 26.23 -19.85
CA SER A 91 -5.20 27.47 -20.62
C SER A 91 -3.89 28.22 -20.50
N ALA A 92 -3.45 28.81 -21.61
CA ALA A 92 -2.23 29.59 -21.64
C ALA A 92 -2.43 30.90 -22.40
N GLU A 93 -1.72 31.94 -22.00
CA GLU A 93 -1.64 33.20 -22.75
C GLU A 93 -0.51 33.12 -23.78
N ILE A 94 -0.84 33.33 -25.05
CA ILE A 94 0.14 33.34 -26.15
C ILE A 94 0.09 34.64 -26.93
N PHE A 95 1.23 35.01 -27.51
CA PHE A 95 1.31 36.07 -28.50
C PHE A 95 1.17 35.48 -29.91
N MET A 96 0.11 35.88 -30.61
CA MET A 96 -0.07 35.52 -32.01
C MET A 96 0.63 36.56 -32.90
N PRO A 97 1.25 36.18 -34.03
CA PRO A 97 1.96 37.11 -34.90
C PRO A 97 1.16 38.35 -35.37
N GLU A 98 -0.17 38.25 -35.39
CA GLU A 98 -1.08 39.32 -35.83
C GLU A 98 -1.79 40.06 -34.69
N CYS A 99 -1.53 39.71 -33.42
CA CYS A 99 -2.18 40.30 -32.25
C CYS A 99 -1.12 40.87 -31.28
N PRO A 100 -1.08 42.20 -31.06
CA PRO A 100 -0.14 42.81 -30.12
C PRO A 100 -0.48 42.47 -28.66
N ASP A 101 -1.72 42.11 -28.38
CA ASP A 101 -2.18 41.69 -27.05
C ASP A 101 -2.15 40.15 -26.94
N PRO A 102 -1.86 39.60 -25.74
CA PRO A 102 -1.90 38.17 -25.53
C PRO A 102 -3.33 37.64 -25.71
N VAL A 103 -3.43 36.46 -26.31
CA VAL A 103 -4.69 35.72 -26.49
C VAL A 103 -4.64 34.48 -25.62
N THR A 104 -5.67 34.28 -24.81
CA THR A 104 -5.85 33.03 -24.07
C THR A 104 -6.28 31.92 -25.03
N VAL A 105 -5.48 30.87 -25.08
CA VAL A 105 -5.79 29.61 -25.77
C VAL A 105 -6.04 28.50 -24.76
N TYR A 106 -6.81 27.51 -25.17
CA TYR A 106 -7.22 26.40 -24.33
C TYR A 106 -6.80 25.09 -24.98
N ASN A 107 -6.39 24.12 -24.16
CA ASN A 107 -6.11 22.76 -24.59
C ASN A 107 -6.85 21.76 -23.71
N LEU A 108 -7.40 20.73 -24.36
CA LEU A 108 -8.04 19.59 -23.71
C LEU A 108 -7.37 18.35 -24.29
N VAL A 109 -6.76 17.54 -23.42
CA VAL A 109 -6.17 16.26 -23.80
C VAL A 109 -6.96 15.18 -23.08
N GLU A 110 -7.61 14.32 -23.87
CA GLU A 110 -8.34 13.16 -23.37
C GLU A 110 -7.74 11.91 -23.96
N ARG A 111 -7.42 10.95 -23.09
CA ARG A 111 -6.82 9.71 -23.54
C ARG A 111 -7.16 8.57 -22.61
N SER A 112 -7.21 7.38 -23.18
CA SER A 112 -7.36 6.13 -22.44
C SER A 112 -6.61 5.01 -23.14
N GLY A 113 -6.21 4.00 -22.38
CA GLY A 113 -5.55 2.83 -22.92
C GLY A 113 -5.44 1.73 -21.90
N THR A 114 -4.78 0.64 -22.28
CA THR A 114 -4.51 -0.47 -21.37
C THR A 114 -3.05 -0.84 -21.49
N ILE A 115 -2.35 -0.82 -20.35
CA ILE A 115 -1.01 -1.36 -20.21
C ILE A 115 -1.16 -2.85 -19.92
N LEU A 116 -0.46 -3.69 -20.67
CA LEU A 116 -0.53 -5.16 -20.65
C LEU A 116 0.78 -5.80 -20.17
N SER A 117 1.85 -5.03 -20.04
CA SER A 117 3.17 -5.56 -19.69
C SER A 117 3.69 -4.94 -18.39
N PHE A 118 3.80 -5.78 -17.36
CA PHE A 118 4.37 -5.42 -16.07
C PHE A 118 5.52 -6.36 -15.71
N GLU A 119 6.57 -5.80 -15.10
CA GLU A 119 7.72 -6.55 -14.59
C GLU A 119 7.97 -6.18 -13.13
N ARG A 120 8.18 -7.20 -12.30
CA ARG A 120 8.67 -7.01 -10.93
C ARG A 120 10.19 -7.06 -10.92
N VAL A 121 10.82 -5.97 -10.50
CA VAL A 121 12.27 -5.79 -10.44
C VAL A 121 12.71 -5.55 -9.00
N THR A 122 13.77 -6.23 -8.59
CA THR A 122 14.51 -5.95 -7.36
C THR A 122 15.88 -5.40 -7.73
N PHE A 123 16.15 -4.16 -7.35
CA PHE A 123 17.42 -3.49 -7.61
C PHE A 123 18.51 -3.96 -6.63
N PRO A 124 19.81 -3.80 -6.97
CA PRO A 124 20.91 -4.20 -6.08
C PRO A 124 20.93 -3.49 -4.72
N ASP A 125 20.30 -2.33 -4.62
CA ASP A 125 20.14 -1.55 -3.37
C ASP A 125 18.89 -1.97 -2.56
N GLY A 126 18.20 -3.03 -2.99
CA GLY A 126 17.01 -3.56 -2.33
C GLY A 126 15.71 -2.85 -2.71
N ARG A 127 15.74 -1.79 -3.53
CA ARG A 127 14.50 -1.18 -4.02
C ARG A 127 13.68 -2.21 -4.80
N LEU A 128 12.38 -2.23 -4.53
CA LEU A 128 11.43 -3.07 -5.23
C LEU A 128 10.59 -2.20 -6.14
N THR A 129 10.31 -2.68 -7.34
CA THR A 129 9.47 -1.95 -8.29
C THR A 129 8.66 -2.94 -9.10
N VAL A 130 7.37 -2.69 -9.24
CA VAL A 130 6.55 -3.22 -10.32
C VAL A 130 6.47 -2.12 -11.35
N THR A 131 7.13 -2.31 -12.49
CA THR A 131 7.23 -1.31 -13.55
C THR A 131 6.53 -1.79 -14.80
N SER A 132 6.09 -0.85 -15.62
CA SER A 132 5.55 -1.12 -16.95
C SER A 132 6.11 -0.17 -17.98
N GLY A 133 5.74 -0.37 -19.24
CA GLY A 133 6.17 0.49 -20.31
C GLY A 133 5.87 -0.09 -21.67
N GLU A 134 4.99 0.55 -22.42
CA GLU A 134 4.74 0.17 -23.81
C GLU A 134 4.28 1.36 -24.65
N GLU A 135 4.28 1.15 -25.97
CA GLU A 135 3.77 2.14 -26.91
C GLU A 135 2.27 1.92 -27.13
N ILE A 136 1.48 2.94 -26.82
CA ILE A 136 0.04 2.98 -27.07
C ILE A 136 -0.18 4.19 -27.98
N ASP A 137 -0.87 4.03 -29.10
CA ASP A 137 -1.14 5.08 -30.09
C ASP A 137 0.09 5.92 -30.52
N GLY A 138 1.28 5.32 -30.57
CA GLY A 138 2.51 6.02 -30.95
C GLY A 138 3.19 6.80 -29.82
N HIS A 139 2.68 6.69 -28.58
CA HIS A 139 3.25 7.33 -27.40
C HIS A 139 3.59 6.30 -26.33
N TYR A 140 4.76 6.46 -25.72
CA TYR A 140 5.18 5.63 -24.60
C TYR A 140 4.37 5.98 -23.34
N VAL A 141 3.82 4.95 -22.69
CA VAL A 141 3.04 5.06 -21.45
C VAL A 141 3.59 4.08 -20.42
N PHE A 142 3.63 4.49 -19.15
CA PHE A 142 3.99 3.60 -18.05
C PHE A 142 3.17 3.91 -16.79
N PHE A 143 3.14 2.90 -15.91
CA PHE A 143 2.63 2.96 -14.56
C PHE A 143 3.53 2.11 -13.65
N ASP A 144 4.05 2.72 -12.59
CA ASP A 144 5.01 2.10 -11.69
C ASP A 144 4.50 2.12 -10.24
N VAL A 145 4.75 1.05 -9.50
CA VAL A 145 4.62 0.96 -8.05
C VAL A 145 5.98 0.64 -7.47
N ARG A 146 6.47 1.45 -6.53
CA ARG A 146 7.85 1.37 -6.02
C ARG A 146 7.87 1.34 -4.49
N HIS A 147 8.85 0.63 -3.95
CA HIS A 147 9.20 0.66 -2.53
C HIS A 147 10.70 0.91 -2.35
N ASN A 148 11.03 1.88 -1.50
CA ASN A 148 12.38 2.16 -1.08
C ASN A 148 12.59 1.68 0.37
N PRO A 149 13.40 0.63 0.59
CA PRO A 149 13.60 0.06 1.91
C PRO A 149 14.49 0.93 2.82
N GLU A 150 15.31 1.82 2.25
CA GLU A 150 16.18 2.70 3.04
C GLU A 150 15.37 3.68 3.89
N PHE A 151 14.28 4.20 3.32
CA PHE A 151 13.39 5.16 3.98
C PHE A 151 12.04 4.58 4.38
N GLY A 152 11.73 3.34 3.99
CA GLY A 152 10.44 2.70 4.25
C GLY A 152 9.28 3.41 3.56
N VAL A 153 9.50 3.91 2.34
CA VAL A 153 8.53 4.72 1.58
C VAL A 153 8.09 4.05 0.29
N HIS A 154 6.88 4.38 -0.13
CA HIS A 154 6.22 3.85 -1.32
C HIS A 154 5.87 4.98 -2.29
N SER A 155 5.90 4.69 -3.59
CA SER A 155 5.43 5.62 -4.63
C SER A 155 4.72 4.92 -5.77
N ILE A 156 3.78 5.63 -6.37
CA ILE A 156 3.00 5.29 -7.55
C ILE A 156 3.21 6.43 -8.56
N GLU A 157 3.55 6.08 -9.79
CA GLU A 157 3.80 7.04 -10.85
C GLU A 157 3.15 6.57 -12.14
N PHE A 158 2.45 7.49 -12.81
CA PHE A 158 1.92 7.32 -14.16
C PHE A 158 2.53 8.38 -15.07
N GLY A 159 2.98 7.98 -16.25
CA GLY A 159 3.48 8.91 -17.25
C GLY A 159 3.02 8.54 -18.65
N ASP A 160 2.75 9.55 -19.45
CA ASP A 160 2.30 9.40 -20.83
C ASP A 160 2.99 10.45 -21.72
N ALA A 161 3.78 9.98 -22.69
CA ALA A 161 4.50 10.84 -23.63
C ALA A 161 3.57 11.64 -24.56
N ALA A 162 2.29 11.27 -24.70
CA ALA A 162 1.30 12.07 -25.41
C ALA A 162 1.12 13.44 -24.74
N ILE A 163 1.20 13.50 -23.41
CA ILE A 163 1.08 14.75 -22.64
C ILE A 163 2.24 15.68 -22.98
N VAL A 164 3.46 15.14 -23.12
CA VAL A 164 4.64 15.90 -23.56
C VAL A 164 4.50 16.39 -24.99
N ALA A 165 3.96 15.57 -25.89
CA ALA A 165 3.72 15.96 -27.28
C ALA A 165 2.75 17.15 -27.40
N GLU A 166 1.83 17.26 -26.44
CA GLU A 166 0.88 18.36 -26.29
C GLU A 166 1.39 19.46 -25.31
N ALA A 167 2.59 19.32 -24.75
CA ALA A 167 3.17 20.22 -23.76
C ALA A 167 4.01 21.33 -24.41
N ALA A 168 3.31 22.32 -24.97
CA ALA A 168 3.66 23.74 -24.88
C ALA A 168 2.58 24.56 -25.62
N PRO A 169 2.17 25.71 -25.08
CA PRO A 169 2.53 26.31 -23.78
C PRO A 169 1.79 25.71 -22.56
N PHE A 170 1.09 24.59 -22.74
CA PHE A 170 0.19 24.02 -21.75
C PHE A 170 0.91 23.16 -20.70
N PHE A 171 0.22 22.92 -19.60
CA PHE A 171 0.53 22.00 -18.51
C PHE A 171 1.81 22.32 -17.73
N ASP A 172 2.36 23.54 -17.86
CA ASP A 172 3.59 23.99 -17.19
C ASP A 172 4.79 23.05 -17.41
N GLY A 173 4.83 22.36 -18.55
CA GLY A 173 5.87 21.37 -18.89
C GLY A 173 5.81 20.07 -18.06
N LEU A 174 4.72 19.83 -17.32
CA LEU A 174 4.50 18.59 -16.60
C LEU A 174 4.16 17.44 -17.56
N TRP A 175 4.54 16.23 -17.18
CA TRP A 175 4.42 15.04 -18.05
C TRP A 175 3.99 13.76 -17.32
N HIS A 176 3.83 13.83 -15.99
CA HIS A 176 3.45 12.67 -15.17
C HIS A 176 2.44 13.05 -14.08
N TYR A 177 1.76 12.01 -13.59
CA TYR A 177 0.88 12.04 -12.43
C TYR A 177 1.45 11.07 -11.39
N ALA A 178 1.82 11.58 -10.22
CA ALA A 178 2.56 10.79 -9.23
C ALA A 178 2.25 11.25 -7.81
N ASN A 179 2.36 10.36 -6.83
CA ASN A 179 2.36 10.76 -5.43
C ASN A 179 3.76 11.07 -4.91
N ASP A 180 3.81 11.74 -3.75
CA ASP A 180 5.06 11.92 -3.00
C ASP A 180 5.42 10.63 -2.25
N HIS A 181 6.70 10.42 -1.95
CA HIS A 181 7.19 9.23 -1.26
C HIS A 181 6.56 9.11 0.14
N ILE A 182 5.76 8.07 0.36
CA ILE A 182 4.92 7.96 1.56
C ILE A 182 5.21 6.69 2.36
N GLY A 183 5.31 6.80 3.68
CA GLY A 183 5.36 5.66 4.58
C GLY A 183 3.97 5.08 4.83
N LEU A 184 3.92 3.82 5.29
CA LEU A 184 2.68 3.21 5.78
C LEU A 184 2.35 3.72 7.21
N PRO A 185 1.07 3.83 7.59
CA PRO A 185 -0.12 3.57 6.77
C PRO A 185 -0.32 4.65 5.68
N LEU A 186 -0.85 4.26 4.52
CA LEU A 186 -1.23 5.20 3.47
C LEU A 186 -2.31 6.18 4.00
N PRO A 187 -2.36 7.42 3.47
CA PRO A 187 -3.41 8.36 3.83
C PRO A 187 -4.79 7.77 3.53
N SER A 188 -5.79 8.07 4.37
CA SER A 188 -7.15 7.54 4.20
C SER A 188 -7.85 7.97 2.90
N SER A 189 -7.33 8.98 2.22
CA SER A 189 -7.80 9.40 0.89
C SER A 189 -7.28 8.50 -0.24
N TRP A 190 -6.39 7.56 0.07
CA TRP A 190 -5.85 6.60 -0.87
C TRP A 190 -6.57 5.29 -0.66
N TYR A 191 -7.21 4.79 -1.71
CA TYR A 191 -7.99 3.56 -1.60
C TYR A 191 -8.12 2.87 -2.94
N LEU A 192 -8.49 1.60 -2.86
CA LEU A 192 -8.84 0.77 -4.00
C LEU A 192 -10.34 0.44 -3.89
N ASP A 193 -11.09 0.74 -4.93
CA ASP A 193 -12.51 0.37 -5.04
C ASP A 193 -12.82 -0.21 -6.43
N ASN A 194 -14.11 -0.38 -6.73
CA ASN A 194 -14.57 -0.93 -8.01
C ASN A 194 -14.26 -0.02 -9.22
N LEU A 195 -13.92 1.26 -9.00
CA LEU A 195 -13.54 2.22 -10.03
C LEU A 195 -12.03 2.33 -10.20
N GLY A 196 -11.24 1.64 -9.37
CA GLY A 196 -9.79 1.54 -9.49
C GLY A 196 -9.02 2.05 -8.28
N ILE A 197 -7.76 2.39 -8.53
CA ILE A 197 -6.86 3.01 -7.54
C ILE A 197 -7.12 4.50 -7.51
N HIS A 198 -7.39 5.01 -6.32
CA HIS A 198 -7.55 6.44 -6.05
C HIS A 198 -6.40 6.90 -5.18
N PHE A 199 -5.61 7.85 -5.67
CA PHE A 199 -4.61 8.54 -4.87
C PHE A 199 -4.48 9.99 -5.35
N PRO A 200 -4.49 10.98 -4.44
CA PRO A 200 -4.10 12.34 -4.78
C PRO A 200 -2.61 12.35 -5.12
N ALA A 201 -2.29 12.84 -6.31
CA ALA A 201 -0.92 13.16 -6.66
C ALA A 201 -0.45 14.44 -5.95
N TYR A 202 0.86 14.60 -5.77
CA TYR A 202 1.42 15.75 -5.04
C TYR A 202 1.38 17.04 -5.89
N GLU A 203 1.47 18.20 -5.23
CA GLU A 203 1.50 19.51 -5.91
C GLU A 203 2.70 19.59 -6.87
N GLY A 204 2.47 20.09 -8.08
CA GLY A 204 3.51 20.11 -9.12
C GLY A 204 3.51 18.89 -10.04
N THR A 205 2.42 18.12 -10.05
CA THR A 205 2.13 17.10 -11.06
C THR A 205 0.82 17.42 -11.78
N LEU A 206 0.37 16.54 -12.67
CA LEU A 206 -0.83 16.75 -13.47
C LEU A 206 -2.16 16.81 -12.69
N ASN A 207 -2.15 16.59 -11.37
CA ASN A 207 -3.33 16.59 -10.51
C ASN A 207 -4.17 17.88 -10.60
N GLN A 208 -3.54 19.01 -10.91
CA GLN A 208 -4.22 20.29 -10.99
C GLN A 208 -4.95 20.52 -12.32
N TYR A 209 -4.72 19.68 -13.32
CA TYR A 209 -5.26 19.89 -14.67
C TYR A 209 -6.47 19.02 -14.99
N GLY A 210 -6.80 18.01 -14.18
CA GLY A 210 -7.99 17.22 -14.42
C GLY A 210 -8.00 15.88 -13.70
N ASP A 211 -8.84 14.99 -14.21
CA ASP A 211 -9.15 13.71 -13.58
C ASP A 211 -8.35 12.57 -14.21
N PHE A 212 -7.93 11.64 -13.35
CA PHE A 212 -7.21 10.43 -13.72
C PHE A 212 -7.91 9.20 -13.15
N GLN A 213 -7.97 8.13 -13.93
CA GLN A 213 -8.53 6.84 -13.53
C GLN A 213 -7.54 5.73 -13.84
N PHE A 214 -7.31 4.84 -12.87
CA PHE A 214 -6.41 3.70 -13.00
C PHE A 214 -7.11 2.44 -12.48
N VAL A 215 -7.44 1.50 -13.36
CA VAL A 215 -8.17 0.27 -13.02
C VAL A 215 -7.24 -0.94 -13.20
N PRO A 216 -6.69 -1.48 -12.10
CA PRO A 216 -5.78 -2.63 -12.16
C PRO A 216 -6.53 -3.94 -12.29
N TYR A 217 -5.91 -4.90 -12.98
CA TYR A 217 -6.29 -6.30 -13.02
C TYR A 217 -5.07 -7.12 -12.63
N TRP A 218 -5.23 -8.02 -11.68
CA TRP A 218 -4.14 -8.83 -11.14
C TRP A 218 -4.59 -10.25 -10.87
N SER A 219 -3.61 -11.16 -10.88
CA SER A 219 -3.78 -12.57 -10.58
C SER A 219 -2.87 -12.96 -9.43
N THR A 220 -3.36 -13.85 -8.57
CA THR A 220 -2.51 -14.56 -7.60
C THR A 220 -2.00 -15.84 -8.24
N PRO A 221 -0.78 -16.30 -7.94
CA PRO A 221 -0.31 -17.61 -8.36
C PRO A 221 -1.35 -18.68 -8.02
N ALA A 222 -1.62 -19.58 -8.96
CA ALA A 222 -2.46 -20.72 -8.65
C ALA A 222 -1.83 -21.47 -7.47
N SER A 223 -2.60 -21.70 -6.41
CA SER A 223 -2.17 -22.64 -5.37
C SER A 223 -1.87 -23.95 -6.07
N GLU A 224 -0.68 -24.52 -5.87
CA GLU A 224 -0.42 -25.91 -6.25
C GLU A 224 -1.41 -26.77 -5.46
N ASP A 225 -2.55 -27.06 -6.10
CA ASP A 225 -3.49 -28.05 -5.60
C ASP A 225 -2.71 -29.36 -5.65
N SER A 226 -2.28 -29.83 -4.48
CA SER A 226 -1.68 -31.15 -4.33
C SER A 226 -2.77 -32.15 -4.63
N GLY A 227 -2.99 -32.40 -5.93
CA GLY A 227 -3.89 -33.41 -6.42
C GLY A 227 -3.49 -34.73 -5.78
N GLU A 228 -4.31 -35.17 -4.84
CA GLU A 228 -4.33 -36.55 -4.38
C GLU A 228 -4.35 -37.41 -5.65
N ALA A 229 -3.25 -38.13 -5.87
CA ALA A 229 -3.20 -39.19 -6.86
C ALA A 229 -4.29 -40.19 -6.47
N GLY A 230 -5.44 -40.10 -7.15
CA GLY A 230 -6.49 -41.09 -7.06
C GLY A 230 -5.87 -42.45 -7.36
N GLU A 231 -5.93 -43.34 -6.38
CA GLU A 231 -5.65 -44.76 -6.58
C GLU A 231 -6.59 -45.26 -7.68
N ASP A 232 -6.02 -45.49 -8.87
CA ASP A 232 -6.66 -46.32 -9.89
C ASP A 232 -6.79 -47.73 -9.30
N GLY A 233 -7.98 -47.99 -8.77
CA GLY A 233 -8.44 -49.30 -8.36
C GLY A 233 -8.48 -50.24 -9.55
N ASP A 234 -7.54 -51.18 -9.52
CA ASP A 234 -7.54 -52.45 -10.23
C ASP A 234 -8.96 -53.09 -10.26
N SER A 235 -9.47 -53.35 -11.46
CA SER A 235 -10.62 -54.21 -11.66
C SER A 235 -10.39 -55.14 -12.86
N ASP A 236 -9.47 -56.09 -12.70
CA ASP A 236 -9.57 -57.40 -13.34
C ASP A 236 -10.44 -58.34 -12.47
N GLN A 237 -11.74 -58.46 -12.81
CA GLN A 237 -12.56 -59.69 -12.72
C GLN A 237 -13.99 -59.50 -13.25
#